data_AF-A0A2V1EC22-F1
#
_entry.id   AF-A0A2V1EC22-F1
#
_cell.length_a   1.000
_cell.length_b   1.000
_cell.length_c   1.000
_cell.angle_alpha   90.00
_cell.angle_beta   90.00
_cell.angle_gamma   90.00
#
_symmetry.space_group_name_H-M   'P 1'
#
loop_
_entity.id
_entity.type
_entity.pdbx_description
1 polymer ?
#
loop_
_entity_poly.entity_id
_entity_poly.type
_entity_poly.pdbx_seq_one_letter_code
_entity_poly.pdbx_strand_id
1 'polypeptide(L)'
;MSFSFGFSGDDIEEDVHNVPSTSNQNDATATTSNAPPPIPAQTHDLGELLATLPSKIAYNVFTTTSPNGRTARIPRRELFDVRLQIMAEDDGSSENPLSGLETTDLLPSIYEGGYKTWECSIDLVRLLLDRGPRKDLDDLVRVDHVIEMGCGTALPSLLLFQYAIANKLGMYFTLTDYNIDVLRLVTVPNLLLNWAASLDDATSQRVFGDDAENPLVGVSGFEDDTATTTTNITTSSSSSSSSAPQQGTEIEGGELHITPSLLTHFTAHLSSISLTPTLLSGSWTPLASLLPLIPSSPNLNTFLLASETIYSPSSLSAFTQAMAALLKRVKEGKALVAAKRVYFGVGGSVDGFREECSKVGCVAGEVEFEGLEMGGVRRAILEVQVC
;
A
#
# COMPACT_ATOMS: atom_id res chain seq x y z
N MET A 1 -2.48 -4.51 -41.15
CA MET A 1 -3.29 -4.45 -39.90
C MET A 1 -2.42 -4.99 -38.79
N SER A 2 -1.56 -4.15 -38.20
CA SER A 2 -0.79 -4.49 -37.01
C SER A 2 -1.62 -4.12 -35.79
N PHE A 3 -2.16 -5.12 -35.10
CA PHE A 3 -2.70 -4.94 -33.76
C PHE A 3 -1.50 -4.75 -32.81
N SER A 4 -1.39 -3.57 -32.22
CA SER A 4 -0.45 -3.28 -31.13
C SER A 4 -1.22 -3.44 -29.83
N PHE A 5 -0.81 -4.41 -29.00
CA PHE A 5 -1.22 -4.46 -27.59
C PHE A 5 -0.39 -3.41 -26.85
N GLY A 6 -1.03 -2.33 -26.40
CA GLY A 6 -0.45 -1.41 -25.43
C GLY A 6 -0.82 -1.88 -24.03
N PHE A 7 0.07 -2.64 -23.39
CA PHE A 7 0.03 -2.88 -21.95
C PHE A 7 0.87 -1.78 -21.28
N SER A 8 0.27 -0.63 -21.03
CA SER A 8 0.68 0.27 -19.94
C SER A 8 -0.19 -0.10 -18.74
N GLY A 9 0.42 -0.33 -17.57
CA GLY A 9 -0.24 -0.93 -16.39
C GLY A 9 -1.52 -0.22 -15.99
N ASP A 10 -2.66 -0.91 -16.11
CA ASP A 10 -4.01 -0.43 -15.77
C ASP A 10 -4.25 -0.32 -14.25
N ASP A 11 -3.23 -0.66 -13.45
CA ASP A 11 -3.28 -0.85 -12.00
C ASP A 11 -2.39 0.14 -11.22
N ILE A 12 -1.70 1.04 -11.94
CA ILE A 12 -1.04 2.25 -11.43
C ILE A 12 -1.79 3.43 -12.05
N GLU A 13 -2.36 4.32 -11.22
CA GLU A 13 -3.05 5.50 -11.77
C GLU A 13 -2.06 6.58 -12.20
N GLU A 14 -2.05 6.89 -13.51
CA GLU A 14 -1.37 8.03 -14.12
C GLU A 14 -2.41 9.14 -14.45
N ASP A 15 -2.16 10.37 -14.02
CA ASP A 15 -3.05 11.53 -14.27
C ASP A 15 -3.10 11.88 -15.79
N VAL A 16 -4.22 11.61 -16.47
CA VAL A 16 -4.48 12.09 -17.84
C VAL A 16 -5.35 13.35 -17.80
N HIS A 17 -4.73 14.52 -17.74
CA HIS A 17 -5.43 15.79 -17.76
C HIS A 17 -6.06 16.11 -19.14
N ASN A 18 -7.36 15.90 -19.28
CA ASN A 18 -8.20 16.70 -20.18
C ASN A 18 -9.68 16.65 -19.75
N VAL A 19 -10.10 17.61 -18.91
CA VAL A 19 -11.52 17.90 -18.71
C VAL A 19 -11.83 19.24 -19.40
N PRO A 20 -12.82 19.31 -20.32
CA PRO A 20 -13.22 20.57 -20.91
C PRO A 20 -13.87 21.46 -19.86
N SER A 21 -13.39 22.69 -19.76
CA SER A 21 -13.96 23.74 -18.91
C SER A 21 -15.37 24.12 -19.36
N THR A 22 -16.39 23.74 -18.60
CA THR A 22 -17.71 24.37 -18.66
C THR A 22 -17.92 25.22 -17.41
N SER A 23 -17.73 26.52 -17.59
CA SER A 23 -18.04 27.54 -16.59
C SER A 23 -19.55 27.66 -16.40
N ASN A 24 -20.07 27.25 -15.25
CA ASN A 24 -21.35 27.76 -14.74
C ASN A 24 -21.15 28.15 -13.27
N GLN A 25 -21.01 29.45 -13.04
CA GLN A 25 -21.21 30.05 -11.73
C GLN A 25 -22.69 29.94 -11.38
N ASN A 26 -23.02 29.37 -10.23
CA ASN A 26 -24.26 29.68 -9.55
C ASN A 26 -24.10 29.56 -8.03
N ASP A 27 -24.87 30.42 -7.39
CA ASP A 27 -24.72 31.01 -6.06
C ASP A 27 -24.88 30.03 -4.89
N ALA A 28 -24.24 30.38 -3.78
CA ALA A 28 -24.26 29.63 -2.53
C ALA A 28 -25.65 29.65 -1.88
N THR A 29 -26.23 28.46 -1.64
CA THR A 29 -27.23 28.26 -0.58
C THR A 29 -26.97 26.94 0.12
N ALA A 30 -26.92 27.01 1.46
CA ALA A 30 -26.70 25.89 2.36
C ALA A 30 -27.68 24.74 2.08
N THR A 31 -27.16 23.61 1.64
CA THR A 31 -27.89 22.35 1.56
C THR A 31 -27.23 21.36 2.52
N THR A 32 -28.04 20.89 3.46
CA THR A 32 -27.77 19.73 4.30
C THR A 32 -27.30 18.56 3.43
N SER A 33 -26.04 18.14 3.58
CA SER A 33 -25.49 17.03 2.82
C SER A 33 -26.21 15.74 3.18
N ASN A 34 -27.01 15.20 2.25
CA ASN A 34 -27.61 13.84 2.30
C ASN A 34 -26.54 12.73 2.14
N ALA A 35 -25.32 12.94 2.62
CA ALA A 35 -24.27 11.94 2.56
C ALA A 35 -24.60 10.81 3.57
N PRO A 36 -24.42 9.53 3.18
CA PRO A 36 -24.53 8.42 4.12
C PRO A 36 -23.65 8.65 5.35
N PRO A 37 -24.07 8.21 6.54
CA PRO A 37 -23.22 8.30 7.73
C PRO A 37 -21.91 7.53 7.49
N PRO A 38 -20.76 7.99 8.02
CA PRO A 38 -19.50 7.30 7.88
C PRO A 38 -19.60 5.85 8.39
N ILE A 39 -19.02 4.91 7.64
CA ILE A 39 -18.95 3.50 8.06
C ILE A 39 -18.12 3.43 9.35
N PRO A 40 -18.62 2.83 10.44
CA PRO A 40 -17.86 2.71 11.68
C PRO A 40 -16.58 1.88 11.52
N ALA A 41 -15.53 2.24 12.27
CA ALA A 41 -14.30 1.44 12.33
C ALA A 41 -14.58 0.05 12.90
N GLN A 42 -14.05 -0.99 12.26
CA GLN A 42 -14.19 -2.38 12.69
C GLN A 42 -12.93 -3.20 12.37
N THR A 43 -12.54 -4.09 13.28
CA THR A 43 -11.48 -5.09 13.05
C THR A 43 -12.02 -6.36 12.44
N HIS A 44 -11.20 -7.00 11.61
CA HIS A 44 -11.56 -8.24 10.90
C HIS A 44 -10.57 -9.35 11.21
N ASP A 45 -11.07 -10.58 11.33
CA ASP A 45 -10.23 -11.76 11.53
C ASP A 45 -9.50 -12.12 10.22
N LEU A 46 -8.20 -12.38 10.32
CA LEU A 46 -7.39 -12.74 9.16
C LEU A 46 -7.86 -14.07 8.56
N GLY A 47 -8.21 -15.06 9.38
CA GLY A 47 -8.67 -16.36 8.93
C GLY A 47 -9.99 -16.27 8.16
N GLU A 48 -10.94 -15.46 8.64
CA GLU A 48 -12.19 -15.18 7.95
C GLU A 48 -11.96 -14.54 6.57
N LEU A 49 -11.07 -13.54 6.48
CA LEU A 49 -10.75 -12.90 5.19
C LEU A 49 -10.02 -13.86 4.24
N LEU A 50 -9.07 -14.65 4.73
CA LEU A 50 -8.38 -15.67 3.92
C LEU A 50 -9.35 -16.74 3.41
N ALA A 51 -10.39 -17.08 4.16
CA ALA A 51 -11.40 -18.06 3.75
C ALA A 51 -12.26 -17.59 2.57
N THR A 52 -12.24 -16.29 2.25
CA THR A 52 -12.92 -15.73 1.07
C THR A 52 -12.09 -15.75 -0.20
N LEU A 53 -10.82 -16.17 -0.12
CA LEU A 53 -9.96 -16.27 -1.31
C LEU A 53 -10.50 -17.32 -2.30
N PRO A 54 -10.46 -17.05 -3.62
CA PRO A 54 -10.75 -18.07 -4.62
C PRO A 54 -9.67 -19.15 -4.60
N SER A 55 -9.94 -20.30 -5.24
CA SER A 55 -8.99 -21.41 -5.33
C SER A 55 -7.65 -21.07 -6.02
N LYS A 56 -7.59 -19.94 -6.71
CA LYS A 56 -6.43 -19.44 -7.44
C LYS A 56 -6.52 -17.92 -7.56
N ILE A 57 -5.39 -17.24 -7.42
CA ILE A 57 -5.25 -15.80 -7.71
C ILE A 57 -4.13 -15.57 -8.71
N ALA A 58 -4.31 -14.62 -9.62
CA ALA A 58 -3.22 -14.10 -10.45
C ALA A 58 -2.50 -12.93 -9.76
N TYR A 59 -1.20 -12.82 -9.98
CA TYR A 59 -0.36 -11.76 -9.42
C TYR A 59 0.64 -11.23 -10.46
N ASN A 60 1.07 -9.99 -10.28
CA ASN A 60 2.27 -9.43 -10.91
C ASN A 60 3.31 -9.07 -9.85
N VAL A 61 4.46 -8.61 -10.31
CA VAL A 61 5.60 -8.24 -9.46
C VAL A 61 5.92 -6.79 -9.70
N PHE A 62 5.52 -5.95 -8.75
CA PHE A 62 5.88 -4.55 -8.77
C PHE A 62 7.38 -4.42 -8.48
N THR A 63 8.11 -3.81 -9.41
CA THR A 63 9.56 -3.56 -9.28
C THR A 63 9.83 -2.07 -9.29
N THR A 64 10.56 -1.58 -8.29
CA THR A 64 11.01 -0.18 -8.25
C THR A 64 12.42 -0.09 -7.70
N THR A 65 13.17 0.87 -8.24
CA THR A 65 14.54 1.16 -7.82
C THR A 65 14.56 2.56 -7.21
N SER A 66 15.20 2.68 -6.05
CA SER A 66 15.40 3.95 -5.37
C SER A 66 16.52 4.76 -6.02
N PRO A 67 16.61 6.09 -5.76
CA PRO A 67 17.71 6.92 -6.22
C PRO A 67 19.12 6.38 -5.91
N ASN A 68 19.32 5.70 -4.76
CA ASN A 68 20.60 5.08 -4.44
C ASN A 68 20.84 3.72 -5.10
N GLY A 69 20.02 3.32 -6.08
CA GLY A 69 20.20 2.08 -6.85
C GLY A 69 19.77 0.81 -6.10
N ARG A 70 18.92 0.92 -5.08
CA ARG A 70 18.37 -0.25 -4.37
C ARG A 70 17.05 -0.64 -4.97
N THR A 71 16.85 -1.93 -5.21
CA THR A 71 15.64 -2.43 -5.89
C THR A 71 14.77 -3.23 -4.93
N ALA A 72 13.46 -2.94 -4.91
CA ALA A 72 12.44 -3.78 -4.30
C ALA A 72 11.63 -4.51 -5.37
N ARG A 73 11.28 -5.75 -5.06
CA ARG A 73 10.34 -6.56 -5.83
C ARG A 73 9.20 -7.02 -4.91
N ILE A 74 7.99 -6.55 -5.18
CA ILE A 74 6.81 -6.73 -4.33
C ILE A 74 5.71 -7.40 -5.16
N PRO A 75 5.47 -8.72 -4.97
CA PRO A 75 4.34 -9.39 -5.57
C PRO A 75 3.01 -8.78 -5.10
N ARG A 76 2.06 -8.60 -6.01
CA ARG A 76 0.73 -8.08 -5.71
C ARG A 76 -0.31 -8.71 -6.62
N ARG A 77 -1.53 -8.86 -6.10
CA ARG A 77 -2.65 -9.43 -6.84
C ARG A 77 -3.02 -8.54 -8.02
N GLU A 78 -3.30 -9.19 -9.14
CA GLU A 78 -3.71 -8.54 -10.38
C GLU A 78 -5.10 -7.92 -10.29
N LEU A 79 -5.26 -6.72 -10.85
CA LEU A 79 -6.53 -6.00 -10.79
C LEU A 79 -7.64 -6.71 -11.58
N PHE A 80 -7.29 -7.38 -12.68
CA PHE A 80 -8.27 -8.17 -13.44
C PHE A 80 -8.78 -9.39 -12.65
N ASP A 81 -7.93 -9.96 -11.79
CA ASP A 81 -8.28 -11.11 -10.95
C ASP A 81 -9.24 -10.68 -9.83
N VAL A 82 -9.03 -9.49 -9.26
CA VAL A 82 -9.96 -8.83 -8.34
C VAL A 82 -11.32 -8.61 -9.01
N ARG A 83 -11.35 -8.04 -10.21
CA ARG A 83 -12.59 -7.82 -11.00
C ARG A 83 -13.32 -9.13 -11.26
N LEU A 84 -12.59 -10.20 -11.61
CA LEU A 84 -13.18 -11.51 -11.86
C LEU A 84 -13.84 -12.10 -10.60
N GLN A 85 -13.20 -11.96 -9.44
CA GLN A 85 -13.80 -12.42 -8.18
C GLN A 85 -15.09 -11.65 -7.85
N ILE A 86 -15.07 -10.32 -7.96
CA ILE A 86 -16.27 -9.50 -7.72
C ILE A 86 -17.41 -9.91 -8.66
N MET A 87 -17.13 -10.07 -9.95
CA MET A 87 -18.13 -10.54 -10.93
C MET A 87 -18.66 -11.95 -10.61
N ALA A 88 -17.83 -12.82 -10.05
CA ALA A 88 -18.23 -14.18 -9.69
C ALA A 88 -19.05 -14.25 -8.39
N GLU A 89 -18.84 -13.31 -7.47
CA GLU A 89 -19.56 -13.19 -6.21
C GLU A 89 -20.86 -12.38 -6.33
N ASP A 90 -21.04 -11.62 -7.42
CA ASP A 90 -22.23 -10.82 -7.66
C ASP A 90 -23.49 -11.69 -7.80
N ASP A 91 -24.44 -11.47 -6.90
CA ASP A 91 -25.75 -12.13 -6.88
C ASP A 91 -26.83 -11.36 -7.65
N GLY A 92 -26.44 -10.25 -8.29
CA GLY A 92 -27.32 -9.37 -9.07
C GLY A 92 -28.11 -8.37 -8.20
N SER A 93 -27.78 -8.24 -6.91
CA SER A 93 -28.40 -7.24 -6.02
C SER A 93 -27.73 -5.86 -6.09
N SER A 94 -26.50 -5.77 -6.60
CA SER A 94 -25.76 -4.53 -6.77
C SER A 94 -26.02 -3.89 -8.14
N GLU A 95 -26.35 -2.59 -8.17
CA GLU A 95 -26.52 -1.86 -9.44
C GLU A 95 -25.18 -1.64 -10.16
N ASN A 96 -24.05 -1.57 -9.42
CA ASN A 96 -22.71 -1.45 -9.98
C ASN A 96 -21.67 -2.16 -9.09
N PRO A 97 -21.48 -3.49 -9.26
CA PRO A 97 -20.54 -4.28 -8.46
C PRO A 97 -19.08 -3.85 -8.64
N LEU A 98 -18.75 -3.18 -9.75
CA LEU A 98 -17.39 -2.72 -10.07
C LEU A 98 -17.14 -1.25 -9.69
N SER A 99 -18.04 -0.63 -8.90
CA SER A 99 -17.81 0.71 -8.38
C SER A 99 -16.47 0.80 -7.63
N GLY A 100 -15.64 1.79 -7.97
CA GLY A 100 -14.26 1.93 -7.48
C GLY A 100 -13.17 1.16 -8.26
N LEU A 101 -13.54 0.40 -9.30
CA LEU A 101 -12.59 -0.22 -10.24
C LEU A 101 -12.63 0.41 -11.65
N GLU A 102 -13.47 1.42 -11.82
CA GLU A 102 -13.60 2.21 -13.04
C GLU A 102 -12.38 3.13 -13.26
N THR A 103 -12.25 3.67 -14.46
CA THR A 103 -11.12 4.53 -14.86
C THR A 103 -11.39 6.02 -14.63
N THR A 104 -12.51 6.38 -14.01
CA THR A 104 -12.92 7.78 -13.82
C THR A 104 -12.45 8.32 -12.48
N ASP A 105 -11.92 9.55 -12.52
CA ASP A 105 -11.43 10.28 -11.35
C ASP A 105 -12.47 10.39 -10.22
N LEU A 106 -11.96 10.32 -8.99
CA LEU A 106 -12.62 10.52 -7.69
C LEU A 106 -13.97 11.25 -7.79
N LEU A 107 -15.07 10.52 -7.80
CA LEU A 107 -16.39 11.12 -7.69
C LEU A 107 -16.61 11.70 -6.28
N PRO A 108 -17.06 12.97 -6.15
CA PRO A 108 -17.38 13.55 -4.84
C PRO A 108 -18.42 12.71 -4.10
N SER A 109 -18.07 12.24 -2.89
CA SER A 109 -18.92 11.45 -1.96
C SER A 109 -18.97 9.93 -2.20
N ILE A 110 -18.22 9.39 -3.16
CA ILE A 110 -18.03 7.95 -3.34
C ILE A 110 -16.53 7.65 -3.18
N TYR A 111 -16.19 6.71 -2.30
CA TYR A 111 -14.80 6.28 -2.16
C TYR A 111 -14.48 5.26 -3.27
N GLU A 112 -13.69 5.68 -4.25
CA GLU A 112 -13.30 4.87 -5.42
C GLU A 112 -11.83 4.40 -5.37
N GLY A 113 -11.14 4.65 -4.26
CA GLY A 113 -9.72 4.32 -4.08
C GLY A 113 -9.48 2.92 -3.48
N GLY A 114 -8.21 2.48 -3.51
CA GLY A 114 -7.72 1.35 -2.71
C GLY A 114 -7.42 0.07 -3.51
N TYR A 115 -8.07 -0.14 -4.66
CA TYR A 115 -7.75 -1.29 -5.53
C TYR A 115 -6.50 -1.08 -6.38
N LYS A 116 -6.20 0.17 -6.74
CA LYS A 116 -5.04 0.57 -7.52
C LYS A 116 -3.95 1.16 -6.63
N THR A 117 -2.72 1.10 -7.11
CA THR A 117 -1.59 1.73 -6.43
C THR A 117 -1.46 3.18 -6.89
N TRP A 118 -1.39 4.11 -5.94
CA TRP A 118 -1.14 5.52 -6.21
C TRP A 118 0.36 5.83 -6.22
N GLU A 119 0.76 6.83 -7.02
CA GLU A 119 2.17 7.22 -7.20
C GLU A 119 2.88 7.55 -5.87
N CYS A 120 2.19 8.22 -4.94
CA CYS A 120 2.77 8.57 -3.63
C CYS A 120 3.13 7.33 -2.78
N SER A 121 2.45 6.20 -3.02
CA SER A 121 2.78 4.93 -2.37
C SER A 121 4.14 4.41 -2.86
N ILE A 122 4.40 4.54 -4.16
CA ILE A 122 5.69 4.19 -4.78
C ILE A 122 6.80 5.11 -4.27
N ASP A 123 6.53 6.40 -4.10
CA ASP A 123 7.50 7.35 -3.54
C ASP A 123 7.91 6.94 -2.11
N LEU A 124 6.96 6.49 -1.27
CA LEU A 124 7.28 5.95 0.06
C LEU A 124 8.16 4.70 -0.01
N VAL A 125 7.87 3.77 -0.91
CA VAL A 125 8.70 2.56 -1.10
C VAL A 125 10.14 2.94 -1.46
N ARG A 126 10.32 3.85 -2.43
CA ARG A 126 11.64 4.32 -2.85
C ARG A 126 12.38 5.04 -1.71
N LEU A 127 11.68 5.86 -0.92
CA LEU A 127 12.27 6.50 0.26
C LEU A 127 12.68 5.48 1.33
N LEU A 128 11.82 4.50 1.63
CA LEU A 128 12.12 3.44 2.60
C LEU A 128 13.29 2.57 2.16
N LEU A 129 13.43 2.29 0.87
CA LEU A 129 14.59 1.62 0.29
C LEU A 129 15.88 2.41 0.51
N ASP A 130 15.87 3.72 0.25
CA ASP A 130 17.05 4.57 0.45
C ASP A 130 17.42 4.75 1.91
N ARG A 131 16.43 4.89 2.80
CA ARG A 131 16.64 4.91 4.25
C ARG A 131 16.98 3.52 4.82
N GLY A 132 16.80 2.46 4.02
CA GLY A 132 16.97 1.04 4.39
C GLY A 132 18.39 0.61 4.80
N PRO A 133 18.60 -0.69 5.07
CA PRO A 133 19.03 -1.26 6.36
C PRO A 133 20.54 -1.19 6.67
N ARG A 134 21.23 -0.09 6.31
CA ARG A 134 22.52 0.26 6.93
C ARG A 134 22.58 1.76 7.15
N LYS A 135 22.55 2.13 8.43
CA LYS A 135 22.69 3.45 9.07
C LYS A 135 21.43 4.21 9.45
N ASP A 136 20.31 4.08 8.73
CA ASP A 136 19.10 4.89 9.04
C ASP A 136 17.84 4.06 9.35
N LEU A 137 17.80 2.78 8.94
CA LEU A 137 16.79 1.78 9.33
C LEU A 137 17.34 0.73 10.33
N ASP A 138 18.43 1.05 11.03
CA ASP A 138 18.88 0.28 12.21
C ASP A 138 17.85 0.37 13.38
N ASP A 139 16.83 1.23 13.24
CA ASP A 139 15.73 1.40 14.19
C ASP A 139 14.48 0.56 13.87
N LEU A 140 14.35 -0.17 12.75
CA LEU A 140 13.17 -1.04 12.58
C LEU A 140 13.17 -2.19 13.58
N VAL A 141 14.35 -2.65 14.03
CA VAL A 141 14.49 -3.57 15.19
C VAL A 141 13.93 -2.94 16.47
N ARG A 142 13.85 -1.61 16.53
CA ARG A 142 13.23 -0.86 17.62
C ARG A 142 11.78 -0.48 17.32
N VAL A 143 11.25 -0.73 16.12
CA VAL A 143 9.84 -0.49 15.79
C VAL A 143 9.04 -1.70 16.22
N ASP A 144 8.17 -1.50 17.20
CA ASP A 144 7.29 -2.56 17.69
C ASP A 144 5.99 -2.64 16.87
N HIS A 145 5.65 -1.57 16.14
CA HIS A 145 4.37 -1.48 15.44
C HIS A 145 4.46 -0.63 14.16
N VAL A 146 4.15 -1.24 13.02
CA VAL A 146 3.91 -0.54 11.75
C VAL A 146 2.41 -0.34 11.56
N ILE A 147 1.99 0.88 11.22
CA ILE A 147 0.60 1.21 10.88
C ILE A 147 0.58 1.81 9.49
N GLU A 148 -0.26 1.33 8.58
CA GLU A 148 -0.58 2.04 7.34
C GLU A 148 -2.04 2.48 7.32
N MET A 149 -2.24 3.79 7.22
CA MET A 149 -3.56 4.41 7.13
C MET A 149 -3.95 4.68 5.69
N GLY A 150 -5.08 4.14 5.24
CA GLY A 150 -5.47 4.17 3.83
C GLY A 150 -4.56 3.28 3.00
N CYS A 151 -4.44 2.00 3.38
CA CYS A 151 -3.39 1.14 2.86
C CYS A 151 -3.60 0.69 1.41
N GLY A 152 -4.83 0.53 0.92
CA GLY A 152 -5.04 0.05 -0.44
C GLY A 152 -4.28 -1.25 -0.75
N THR A 153 -3.37 -1.19 -1.73
CA THR A 153 -2.47 -2.30 -2.09
C THR A 153 -1.37 -2.60 -1.07
N ALA A 154 -1.18 -1.72 -0.08
CA ALA A 154 -0.26 -1.79 1.05
C ALA A 154 1.23 -1.84 0.67
N LEU A 155 1.59 -1.30 -0.48
CA LEU A 155 2.94 -1.40 -1.05
C LEU A 155 4.08 -0.99 -0.08
N PRO A 156 4.00 0.14 0.65
CA PRO A 156 5.05 0.58 1.58
C PRO A 156 5.17 -0.38 2.77
N SER A 157 4.03 -0.83 3.29
CA SER A 157 3.96 -1.84 4.33
C SER A 157 4.50 -3.19 3.88
N LEU A 158 4.19 -3.66 2.67
CA LEU A 158 4.67 -4.95 2.17
C LEU A 158 6.19 -5.00 2.10
N LEU A 159 6.84 -3.88 1.77
CA LEU A 159 8.29 -3.75 1.87
C LEU A 159 8.81 -4.04 3.30
N LEU A 160 8.20 -3.41 4.31
CA LEU A 160 8.57 -3.62 5.71
C LEU A 160 8.20 -5.03 6.21
N PHE A 161 7.11 -5.59 5.71
CA PHE A 161 6.65 -6.94 6.01
C PHE A 161 7.62 -8.02 5.49
N GLN A 162 8.09 -7.89 4.25
CA GLN A 162 9.15 -8.76 3.69
C GLN A 162 10.41 -8.69 4.56
N TYR A 163 10.83 -7.47 4.95
CA TYR A 163 11.99 -7.29 5.82
C TYR A 163 11.77 -7.94 7.20
N ALA A 164 10.59 -7.78 7.81
CA ALA A 164 10.26 -8.39 9.10
C ALA A 164 10.29 -9.92 9.03
N ILE A 165 9.77 -10.52 7.96
CA ILE A 165 9.83 -11.98 7.74
C ILE A 165 11.28 -12.45 7.57
N ALA A 166 12.04 -11.82 6.67
CA ALA A 166 13.42 -12.20 6.39
C ALA A 166 14.31 -12.14 7.63
N ASN A 167 14.05 -11.18 8.52
CA ASN A 167 14.82 -10.97 9.75
C ASN A 167 14.14 -11.56 11.01
N LYS A 168 13.00 -12.24 10.87
CA LYS A 168 12.22 -12.87 11.97
C LYS A 168 11.91 -11.88 13.10
N LEU A 169 11.50 -10.67 12.73
CA LEU A 169 11.17 -9.61 13.67
C LEU A 169 9.69 -9.71 14.08
N GLY A 170 9.46 -9.87 15.38
CA GLY A 170 8.11 -9.79 15.94
C GLY A 170 7.67 -8.34 16.09
N MET A 171 6.53 -8.00 15.50
CA MET A 171 5.94 -6.66 15.56
C MET A 171 4.44 -6.71 15.27
N TYR A 172 3.75 -5.66 15.68
CA TYR A 172 2.38 -5.41 15.26
C TYR A 172 2.36 -4.80 13.86
N PHE A 173 1.34 -5.16 13.09
CA PHE A 173 1.21 -4.70 11.72
C PHE A 173 -0.25 -4.30 11.45
N THR A 174 -0.59 -3.02 11.60
CA THR A 174 -1.97 -2.55 11.42
C THR A 174 -2.16 -1.96 10.03
N LEU A 175 -3.05 -2.55 9.24
CA LEU A 175 -3.42 -2.08 7.92
C LEU A 175 -4.87 -1.62 7.96
N THR A 176 -5.10 -0.36 7.60
CA THR A 176 -6.44 0.25 7.67
C THR A 176 -6.86 0.78 6.31
N ASP A 177 -8.09 0.50 5.91
CA ASP A 177 -8.70 1.05 4.72
C ASP A 177 -10.15 1.47 5.02
N TYR A 178 -10.75 2.35 4.22
CA TYR A 178 -12.16 2.68 4.41
C TYR A 178 -13.05 1.49 4.02
N ASN A 179 -12.68 0.76 2.96
CA ASN A 179 -13.48 -0.32 2.39
C ASN A 179 -12.95 -1.71 2.82
N ILE A 180 -13.83 -2.55 3.36
CA ILE A 180 -13.49 -3.94 3.70
C ILE A 180 -13.15 -4.77 2.47
N ASP A 181 -13.76 -4.51 1.32
CA ASP A 181 -13.45 -5.24 0.10
C ASP A 181 -12.02 -4.98 -0.38
N VAL A 182 -11.46 -3.79 -0.14
CA VAL A 182 -10.05 -3.51 -0.42
C VAL A 182 -9.15 -4.40 0.45
N LEU A 183 -9.44 -4.49 1.75
CA LEU A 183 -8.69 -5.38 2.65
C LEU A 183 -8.79 -6.84 2.22
N ARG A 184 -10.02 -7.29 1.93
CA ARG A 184 -10.35 -8.67 1.58
C ARG A 184 -9.77 -9.10 0.23
N LEU A 185 -9.93 -8.26 -0.79
CA LEU A 185 -9.63 -8.59 -2.17
C LEU A 185 -8.23 -8.17 -2.60
N VAL A 186 -7.56 -7.27 -1.87
CA VAL A 186 -6.26 -6.73 -2.28
C VAL A 186 -5.22 -6.86 -1.17
N THR A 187 -5.45 -6.22 -0.02
CA THR A 187 -4.43 -6.12 1.04
C THR A 187 -4.04 -7.49 1.60
N VAL A 188 -5.01 -8.33 1.97
CA VAL A 188 -4.76 -9.67 2.53
C VAL A 188 -4.13 -10.62 1.50
N PRO A 189 -4.62 -10.74 0.26
CA PRO A 189 -3.93 -11.51 -0.78
C PRO A 189 -2.47 -11.04 -0.98
N ASN A 190 -2.21 -9.74 -0.94
CA ASN A 190 -0.84 -9.22 -1.07
C ASN A 190 0.06 -9.64 0.10
N LEU A 191 -0.45 -9.66 1.34
CA LEU A 191 0.31 -10.21 2.47
C LEU A 191 0.67 -11.68 2.25
N LEU A 192 -0.28 -12.49 1.75
CA LEU A 192 -0.04 -13.91 1.47
C LEU A 192 1.01 -14.10 0.37
N LEU A 193 0.90 -13.34 -0.74
CA LEU A 193 1.86 -13.36 -1.84
C LEU A 193 3.27 -13.00 -1.36
N ASN A 194 3.40 -11.94 -0.55
CA ASN A 194 4.70 -11.50 -0.04
C ASN A 194 5.31 -12.47 0.98
N TRP A 195 4.48 -13.13 1.79
CA TRP A 195 4.96 -14.21 2.65
C TRP A 195 5.46 -15.41 1.84
N ALA A 196 4.70 -15.86 0.84
CA ALA A 196 5.07 -17.00 0.00
C ALA A 196 6.36 -16.73 -0.80
N ALA A 197 6.58 -15.49 -1.24
CA ALA A 197 7.81 -15.07 -1.91
C ALA A 197 9.03 -15.03 -0.97
N SER A 198 8.80 -14.82 0.33
CA SER A 198 9.86 -14.72 1.35
C SER A 198 10.28 -16.07 1.93
N LEU A 199 9.73 -17.19 1.44
CA LEU A 199 10.06 -18.53 1.94
C LEU A 199 11.44 -18.98 1.45
N ASP A 200 12.21 -19.62 2.34
CA ASP A 200 13.40 -20.38 1.94
C ASP A 200 13.01 -21.68 1.22
N ASP A 201 13.94 -22.25 0.45
CA ASP A 201 13.70 -23.46 -0.36
C ASP A 201 13.12 -24.63 0.46
N ALA A 202 13.60 -24.82 1.68
CA ALA A 202 13.18 -25.91 2.55
C ALA A 202 11.75 -25.73 3.06
N THR A 203 11.36 -24.50 3.40
CA THR A 203 9.99 -24.18 3.83
C THR A 203 9.05 -24.17 2.64
N SER A 204 9.50 -23.65 1.50
CA SER A 204 8.80 -23.67 0.23
C SER A 204 8.37 -25.09 -0.16
N GLN A 205 9.29 -26.05 -0.17
CA GLN A 205 8.99 -27.47 -0.41
C GLN A 205 7.97 -28.04 0.57
N ARG A 206 8.06 -27.69 1.87
CA ARG A 206 7.10 -28.17 2.88
C ARG A 206 5.69 -27.63 2.65
N VAL A 207 5.57 -26.38 2.20
CA VAL A 207 4.29 -25.68 2.03
C VAL A 207 3.59 -26.13 0.75
N PHE A 208 4.31 -26.21 -0.36
CA PHE A 208 3.77 -26.51 -1.69
C PHE A 208 3.79 -28.01 -2.02
N GLY A 209 4.68 -28.78 -1.39
CA GLY A 209 4.85 -30.22 -1.60
C GLY A 209 5.90 -30.55 -2.66
N ASP A 210 6.24 -31.83 -2.78
CA ASP A 210 7.29 -32.30 -3.69
C ASP A 210 6.92 -32.19 -5.18
N ASP A 211 5.62 -32.15 -5.49
CA ASP A 211 5.08 -32.14 -6.85
C ASP A 211 4.72 -30.73 -7.37
N ALA A 212 4.82 -29.70 -6.53
CA ALA A 212 4.47 -28.33 -6.89
C ALA A 212 5.57 -27.35 -6.47
N GLU A 213 6.11 -26.63 -7.45
CA GLU A 213 7.07 -25.55 -7.22
C GLU A 213 6.32 -24.31 -6.72
N ASN A 214 6.91 -23.60 -5.76
CA ASN A 214 6.40 -22.30 -5.33
C ASN A 214 6.66 -21.28 -6.45
N PRO A 215 5.62 -20.69 -7.06
CA PRO A 215 5.76 -19.80 -8.21
C PRO A 215 6.42 -18.45 -7.85
N LEU A 216 6.62 -18.17 -6.56
CA LEU A 216 7.15 -16.92 -6.04
C LEU A 216 8.62 -17.02 -5.57
N VAL A 217 9.29 -18.16 -5.77
CA VAL A 217 10.71 -18.34 -5.41
C VAL A 217 11.58 -17.36 -6.20
N GLY A 218 12.41 -16.60 -5.49
CA GLY A 218 13.29 -15.60 -6.10
C GLY A 218 12.56 -14.41 -6.72
N VAL A 219 11.27 -14.24 -6.43
CA VAL A 219 10.45 -13.14 -6.97
C VAL A 219 10.48 -11.91 -6.07
N SER A 220 10.60 -12.09 -4.75
CA SER A 220 10.85 -11.00 -3.80
C SER A 220 12.32 -10.91 -3.44
N GLY A 221 12.81 -9.70 -3.16
CA GLY A 221 14.18 -9.50 -2.70
C GLY A 221 14.58 -8.03 -2.66
N PHE A 222 15.66 -7.78 -1.92
CA PHE A 222 16.35 -6.49 -1.86
C PHE A 222 17.70 -6.67 -2.55
N GLU A 223 17.85 -6.13 -3.74
CA GLU A 223 19.14 -6.14 -4.44
C GLU A 223 19.80 -4.76 -4.31
N ASP A 224 21.09 -4.79 -3.95
CA ASP A 224 21.96 -3.63 -3.96
C ASP A 224 22.84 -3.73 -5.21
N ASP A 225 22.44 -3.05 -6.28
CA ASP A 225 23.16 -3.05 -7.56
C ASP A 225 24.55 -2.39 -7.46
N THR A 226 24.92 -1.84 -6.29
CA THR A 226 26.27 -1.30 -6.06
C THR A 226 27.28 -2.36 -5.61
N ALA A 227 26.85 -3.57 -5.25
CA ALA A 227 27.74 -4.66 -4.86
C ALA A 227 28.17 -5.49 -6.08
N THR A 228 29.38 -5.22 -6.59
CA THR A 228 30.00 -5.99 -7.69
C THR A 228 30.26 -7.44 -7.26
N THR A 229 29.28 -8.33 -7.48
CA THR A 229 29.46 -9.78 -7.33
C THR A 229 29.57 -10.41 -8.71
N THR A 230 30.79 -10.83 -9.06
CA THR A 230 31.10 -11.54 -10.30
C THR A 230 30.47 -12.93 -10.29
N THR A 231 29.27 -13.07 -10.85
CA THR A 231 28.74 -14.36 -11.29
C THR A 231 28.81 -14.44 -12.81
N ASN A 232 29.69 -15.30 -13.31
CA ASN A 232 29.85 -15.59 -14.73
C ASN A 232 28.57 -16.21 -15.30
N ILE A 233 27.75 -15.40 -15.97
CA ILE A 233 26.72 -15.89 -16.88
C ILE A 233 27.27 -15.79 -18.29
N THR A 234 27.40 -16.96 -18.93
CA THR A 234 27.86 -17.14 -20.30
C THR A 234 26.90 -16.43 -21.26
N THR A 235 27.37 -15.36 -21.89
CA THR A 235 26.62 -14.53 -22.84
C THR A 235 26.64 -15.13 -24.24
N SER A 236 25.46 -15.34 -24.83
CA SER A 236 25.30 -15.32 -26.29
C SER A 236 24.71 -13.98 -26.70
N SER A 237 25.52 -13.21 -27.41
CA SER A 237 25.34 -11.82 -27.81
C SER A 237 24.23 -11.58 -28.85
N SER A 238 23.45 -10.51 -28.66
CA SER A 238 23.05 -9.63 -29.76
C SER A 238 22.80 -8.20 -29.26
N SER A 239 23.23 -7.25 -30.08
CA SER A 239 23.59 -5.86 -29.83
C SER A 239 22.44 -4.84 -29.63
N SER A 240 22.60 -4.02 -28.58
CA SER A 240 22.41 -2.56 -28.47
C SER A 240 21.15 -1.85 -28.99
N SER A 241 20.46 -1.14 -28.10
CA SER A 241 20.37 0.34 -28.11
C SER A 241 19.98 0.88 -26.73
N SER A 242 20.59 2.00 -26.37
CA SER A 242 20.48 2.70 -25.08
C SER A 242 19.24 3.60 -25.00
N SER A 243 18.44 3.44 -23.94
CA SER A 243 17.38 4.37 -23.54
C SER A 243 17.31 4.49 -22.01
N ALA A 244 16.98 5.69 -21.53
CA ALA A 244 16.89 6.11 -20.13
C ALA A 244 16.02 5.20 -19.24
N PRO A 245 16.20 5.20 -17.90
CA PRO A 245 15.42 4.34 -17.00
C PRO A 245 13.94 4.74 -17.07
N GLN A 246 13.12 3.86 -17.64
CA GLN A 246 11.67 3.95 -17.62
C GLN A 246 11.13 3.40 -16.30
N GLN A 247 9.97 3.93 -15.89
CA GLN A 247 9.16 3.53 -14.75
C GLN A 247 9.03 2.00 -14.63
N GLY A 248 8.86 1.53 -13.39
CA GLY A 248 8.87 0.13 -12.96
C GLY A 248 8.46 -0.86 -14.04
N THR A 249 9.42 -1.61 -14.57
CA THR A 249 9.12 -2.68 -15.53
C THR A 249 8.51 -3.85 -14.78
N GLU A 250 7.22 -4.09 -14.98
CA GLU A 250 6.56 -5.31 -14.56
C GLU A 250 7.21 -6.50 -15.28
N ILE A 251 7.96 -7.31 -14.54
CA ILE A 251 8.53 -8.56 -15.03
C ILE A 251 7.72 -9.71 -14.44
N GLU A 252 7.18 -10.54 -15.34
CA GLU A 252 6.64 -11.90 -15.13
C GLU A 252 5.62 -12.06 -13.98
N GLY A 253 4.34 -11.88 -14.32
CA GLY A 253 3.22 -12.29 -13.47
C GLY A 253 3.01 -13.81 -13.48
N GLY A 254 2.26 -14.30 -12.49
CA GLY A 254 2.02 -15.72 -12.29
C GLY A 254 0.68 -16.01 -11.63
N GLU A 255 0.46 -17.28 -11.31
CA GLU A 255 -0.75 -17.74 -10.62
C GLU A 255 -0.35 -18.47 -9.33
N LEU A 256 -1.03 -18.15 -8.23
CA LEU A 256 -0.88 -18.85 -6.95
C LEU A 256 -2.15 -19.65 -6.66
N HIS A 257 -1.99 -20.97 -6.52
CA HIS A 257 -3.07 -21.85 -6.06
C HIS A 257 -3.26 -21.74 -4.56
N ILE A 258 -4.48 -21.44 -4.14
CA ILE A 258 -4.84 -21.28 -2.73
C ILE A 258 -5.30 -22.62 -2.17
N THR A 259 -4.46 -23.21 -1.32
CA THR A 259 -4.76 -24.49 -0.65
C THR A 259 -4.93 -24.31 0.85
N PRO A 260 -5.70 -25.17 1.53
CA PRO A 260 -5.78 -25.13 2.99
C PRO A 260 -4.42 -25.27 3.69
N SER A 261 -3.49 -26.04 3.09
CA SER A 261 -2.11 -26.17 3.59
C SER A 261 -1.39 -24.83 3.55
N LEU A 262 -1.47 -24.10 2.42
CA LEU A 262 -0.85 -22.79 2.25
C LEU A 262 -1.32 -21.81 3.32
N LEU A 263 -2.65 -21.69 3.51
CA LEU A 263 -3.25 -20.78 4.49
C LEU A 263 -2.89 -21.14 5.93
N THR A 264 -2.85 -22.44 6.25
CA THR A 264 -2.46 -22.93 7.57
C THR A 264 -0.99 -22.60 7.87
N HIS A 265 -0.10 -22.82 6.90
CA HIS A 265 1.32 -22.49 7.08
C HIS A 265 1.57 -20.99 7.17
N PHE A 266 0.84 -20.17 6.39
CA PHE A 266 0.92 -18.72 6.46
C PHE A 266 0.60 -18.21 7.87
N THR A 267 -0.57 -18.56 8.38
CA THR A 267 -1.04 -18.12 9.71
C THR A 267 -0.17 -18.66 10.85
N ALA A 268 0.28 -19.92 10.74
CA ALA A 268 1.21 -20.52 11.71
C ALA A 268 2.58 -19.83 11.70
N HIS A 269 3.10 -19.46 10.52
CA HIS A 269 4.39 -18.79 10.42
C HIS A 269 4.34 -17.40 11.04
N LEU A 270 3.33 -16.58 10.71
CA LEU A 270 3.13 -15.27 11.32
C LEU A 270 3.10 -15.34 12.85
N SER A 271 2.37 -16.32 13.38
CA SER A 271 2.30 -16.58 14.82
C SER A 271 3.66 -16.98 15.41
N SER A 272 4.44 -17.81 14.70
CA SER A 272 5.75 -18.30 15.17
C SER A 272 6.80 -17.20 15.29
N ILE A 273 6.73 -16.14 14.47
CA ILE A 273 7.64 -14.99 14.52
C ILE A 273 7.02 -13.80 15.27
N SER A 274 5.85 -13.96 15.89
CA SER A 274 5.12 -12.87 16.58
C SER A 274 4.80 -11.67 15.68
N LEU A 275 4.58 -11.90 14.38
CA LEU A 275 4.15 -10.86 13.44
C LEU A 275 2.63 -10.83 13.41
N THR A 276 2.04 -9.81 14.04
CA THR A 276 0.59 -9.78 14.35
C THR A 276 -0.14 -8.76 13.49
N PRO A 277 -0.81 -9.18 12.40
CA PRO A 277 -1.60 -8.26 11.60
C PRO A 277 -2.89 -7.84 12.31
N THR A 278 -3.27 -6.58 12.18
CA THR A 278 -4.58 -6.04 12.56
C THR A 278 -5.19 -5.38 11.34
N LEU A 279 -6.31 -5.92 10.86
CA LEU A 279 -6.99 -5.46 9.65
C LEU A 279 -8.22 -4.66 10.07
N LEU A 280 -8.28 -3.38 9.69
CA LEU A 280 -9.31 -2.47 10.16
C LEU A 280 -9.98 -1.75 8.98
N SER A 281 -11.28 -1.92 8.83
CA SER A 281 -12.07 -1.16 7.85
C SER A 281 -12.82 0.00 8.49
N GLY A 282 -13.22 0.99 7.69
CA GLY A 282 -14.16 2.04 8.09
C GLY A 282 -13.50 3.39 8.38
N SER A 283 -14.30 4.31 8.90
CA SER A 283 -13.92 5.71 9.12
C SER A 283 -12.88 5.86 10.22
N TRP A 284 -11.94 6.79 10.03
CA TRP A 284 -11.02 7.22 11.08
C TRP A 284 -11.71 7.98 12.23
N THR A 285 -12.99 8.29 12.10
CA THR A 285 -13.79 8.98 13.12
C THR A 285 -15.06 8.21 13.44
N PRO A 286 -15.55 8.27 14.69
CA PRO A 286 -14.98 8.96 15.84
C PRO A 286 -13.77 8.22 16.45
N LEU A 287 -12.82 8.98 17.01
CA LEU A 287 -11.61 8.42 17.63
C LEU A 287 -11.90 7.45 18.77
N ALA A 288 -12.99 7.66 19.51
CA ALA A 288 -13.40 6.79 20.60
C ALA A 288 -13.70 5.35 20.12
N SER A 289 -14.14 5.18 18.88
CA SER A 289 -14.37 3.87 18.27
C SER A 289 -13.11 3.32 17.60
N LEU A 290 -12.31 4.19 16.95
CA LEU A 290 -11.10 3.77 16.24
C LEU A 290 -9.98 3.32 17.18
N LEU A 291 -9.61 4.15 18.15
CA LEU A 291 -8.37 3.97 18.89
C LEU A 291 -8.31 2.68 19.75
N PRO A 292 -9.41 2.15 20.32
CA PRO A 292 -9.39 0.87 21.01
C PRO A 292 -9.08 -0.33 20.10
N LEU A 293 -9.30 -0.20 18.80
CA LEU A 293 -9.09 -1.26 17.82
C LEU A 293 -7.64 -1.40 17.36
N ILE A 294 -6.80 -0.39 17.63
CA ILE A 294 -5.41 -0.35 17.19
C ILE A 294 -4.50 -0.65 18.40
N PRO A 295 -3.67 -1.71 18.34
CA PRO A 295 -2.69 -2.01 19.38
C PRO A 295 -1.86 -0.77 19.71
N SER A 296 -1.79 -0.41 20.98
CA SER A 296 -1.00 0.74 21.42
C SER A 296 -0.68 0.60 22.90
N SER A 297 0.52 1.03 23.28
CA SER A 297 0.98 1.04 24.65
C SER A 297 2.07 2.11 24.80
N PRO A 298 2.17 2.77 25.97
CA PRO A 298 3.19 3.79 26.23
C PRO A 298 4.65 3.30 26.12
N ASN A 299 4.87 1.99 25.95
CA ASN A 299 6.19 1.40 25.77
C ASN A 299 6.52 1.06 24.30
N LEU A 300 5.53 1.10 23.40
CA LEU A 300 5.75 0.76 22.00
C LEU A 300 6.39 1.94 21.25
N ASN A 301 7.19 1.61 20.25
CA ASN A 301 7.60 2.54 19.22
C ASN A 301 6.80 2.25 17.95
N THR A 302 6.11 3.26 17.43
CA THR A 302 5.20 3.11 16.29
C THR A 302 5.66 3.92 15.10
N PHE A 303 5.68 3.26 13.94
CA PHE A 303 5.95 3.88 12.65
C PHE A 303 4.71 3.84 11.77
N LEU A 304 4.18 5.02 11.44
CA LEU A 304 2.96 5.18 10.67
C LEU A 304 3.27 5.60 9.24
N LEU A 305 2.61 4.98 8.28
CA LEU A 305 2.69 5.28 6.85
C LEU A 305 1.32 5.72 6.36
N ALA A 306 1.29 6.66 5.44
CA ALA A 306 0.09 7.03 4.71
C ALA A 306 0.47 7.61 3.34
N SER A 307 -0.24 7.23 2.30
CA SER A 307 -0.10 7.82 0.97
C SER A 307 -1.46 8.28 0.48
N GLU A 308 -1.54 9.52 -0.02
CA GLU A 308 -2.74 10.08 -0.67
C GLU A 308 -3.97 10.14 0.25
N THR A 309 -3.77 10.33 1.56
CA THR A 309 -4.87 10.40 2.55
C THR A 309 -5.39 11.81 2.81
N ILE A 310 -4.72 12.84 2.27
CA ILE A 310 -4.98 14.26 2.55
C ILE A 310 -5.67 15.01 1.39
N TYR A 311 -6.28 14.28 0.46
CA TYR A 311 -6.80 14.80 -0.80
C TYR A 311 -8.03 15.72 -0.66
N SER A 312 -8.79 15.63 0.43
CA SER A 312 -9.99 16.45 0.66
C SER A 312 -10.01 17.03 2.08
N PRO A 313 -10.57 18.24 2.29
CA PRO A 313 -10.64 18.87 3.62
C PRO A 313 -11.39 18.05 4.68
N SER A 314 -12.43 17.31 4.28
CA SER A 314 -13.19 16.43 5.19
C SER A 314 -12.33 15.27 5.70
N SER A 315 -11.62 14.60 4.79
CA SER A 315 -10.72 13.48 5.12
C SER A 315 -9.48 13.96 5.88
N LEU A 316 -9.00 15.16 5.56
CA LEU A 316 -7.82 15.76 6.15
C LEU A 316 -7.89 15.86 7.67
N SER A 317 -8.97 16.42 8.22
CA SER A 317 -9.08 16.60 9.67
C SER A 317 -9.27 15.26 10.39
N ALA A 318 -10.09 14.36 9.83
CA ALA A 318 -10.30 13.01 10.35
C ALA A 318 -8.98 12.21 10.42
N PHE A 319 -8.22 12.20 9.32
CA PHE A 319 -6.90 11.58 9.24
C PHE A 319 -5.93 12.17 10.25
N THR A 320 -5.79 13.49 10.25
CA THR A 320 -4.79 14.19 11.08
C THR A 320 -5.05 13.99 12.57
N GLN A 321 -6.31 14.03 12.99
CA GLN A 321 -6.69 13.76 14.38
C GLN A 321 -6.41 12.31 14.79
N ALA A 322 -6.72 11.34 13.93
CA ALA A 322 -6.48 9.92 14.20
C ALA A 322 -4.98 9.60 14.27
N MET A 323 -4.21 10.05 13.28
CA MET A 323 -2.75 9.93 13.26
C MET A 323 -2.15 10.54 14.53
N ALA A 324 -2.45 11.80 14.85
CA ALA A 324 -1.90 12.46 16.03
C ALA A 324 -2.28 11.75 17.34
N ALA A 325 -3.52 11.25 17.45
CA ALA A 325 -3.96 10.51 18.63
C ALA A 325 -3.24 9.16 18.77
N LEU A 326 -2.94 8.46 17.68
CA LEU A 326 -2.14 7.24 17.69
C LEU A 326 -0.70 7.52 18.11
N LEU A 327 -0.04 8.52 17.51
CA LEU A 327 1.34 8.87 17.84
C LEU A 327 1.52 9.32 19.30
N LYS A 328 0.49 9.88 19.93
CA LYS A 328 0.51 10.30 21.35
C LYS A 328 0.32 9.17 22.35
N ARG A 329 -0.05 7.96 21.92
CA ARG A 329 -0.33 6.81 22.81
C ARG A 329 0.88 5.90 23.04
N VAL A 330 2.01 6.25 22.44
CA VAL A 330 3.19 5.40 22.32
C VAL A 330 4.43 6.15 22.81
N LYS A 331 5.53 5.43 23.02
CA LYS A 331 6.77 6.00 23.54
C LYS A 331 7.42 6.92 22.51
N GLU A 332 7.64 6.38 21.31
CA GLU A 332 8.22 7.09 20.17
C GLU A 332 7.31 6.84 18.97
N GLY A 333 6.66 7.89 18.49
CA GLY A 333 5.75 7.84 17.35
C GLY A 333 6.27 8.73 16.22
N LYS A 334 6.37 8.17 15.02
CA LYS A 334 6.70 8.92 13.80
C LYS A 334 5.77 8.51 12.67
N ALA A 335 5.36 9.47 11.84
CA ALA A 335 4.65 9.16 10.60
C ALA A 335 5.40 9.66 9.36
N LEU A 336 5.31 8.93 8.25
CA LEU A 336 5.60 9.42 6.91
C LEU A 336 4.29 9.51 6.11
N VAL A 337 4.01 10.70 5.59
CA VAL A 337 2.82 10.99 4.79
C VAL A 337 3.25 11.47 3.42
N ALA A 338 3.04 10.66 2.39
CA ALA A 338 3.29 11.05 1.00
C ALA A 338 2.00 11.54 0.33
N ALA A 339 2.07 12.66 -0.36
CA ALA A 339 0.90 13.27 -0.96
C ALA A 339 1.26 14.16 -2.16
N LYS A 340 0.29 14.39 -3.04
CA LYS A 340 0.35 15.51 -3.99
C LYS A 340 0.34 16.81 -3.21
N ARG A 341 1.11 17.81 -3.66
CA ARG A 341 1.19 19.12 -2.98
C ARG A 341 -0.15 19.83 -2.95
N VAL A 342 -0.93 19.70 -4.02
CA VAL A 342 -2.26 20.27 -4.18
C VAL A 342 -3.12 19.27 -4.93
N TYR A 343 -4.35 19.06 -4.46
CA TYR A 343 -5.36 18.25 -5.12
C TYR A 343 -6.41 19.16 -5.74
N PHE A 344 -6.35 19.33 -7.06
CA PHE A 344 -7.32 20.16 -7.78
C PHE A 344 -8.72 19.51 -7.74
N GLY A 345 -9.78 20.31 -7.69
CA GLY A 345 -11.17 19.84 -7.60
C GLY A 345 -11.64 19.51 -6.18
N VAL A 346 -10.88 18.69 -5.44
CA VAL A 346 -11.24 18.23 -4.08
C VAL A 346 -10.65 19.11 -2.95
N GLY A 347 -9.61 19.91 -3.24
CA GLY A 347 -9.15 21.00 -2.38
C GLY A 347 -8.14 20.65 -1.29
N GLY A 348 -7.71 19.39 -1.18
CA GLY A 348 -6.64 18.99 -0.27
C GLY A 348 -5.28 19.58 -0.65
N SER A 349 -4.40 19.77 0.33
CA SER A 349 -3.03 20.24 0.09
C SER A 349 -2.10 19.92 1.26
N VAL A 350 -0.81 19.88 0.95
CA VAL A 350 0.27 19.72 1.93
C VAL A 350 0.29 20.87 2.95
N ASP A 351 0.00 22.10 2.51
CA ASP A 351 0.00 23.26 3.40
C ASP A 351 -1.20 23.22 4.37
N GLY A 352 -2.38 22.81 3.89
CA GLY A 352 -3.53 22.56 4.76
C GLY A 352 -3.25 21.46 5.79
N PHE A 353 -2.54 20.39 5.39
CA PHE A 353 -2.13 19.33 6.30
C PHE A 353 -1.17 19.80 7.40
N ARG A 354 -0.20 20.66 7.07
CA ARG A 354 0.70 21.27 8.08
C ARG A 354 -0.05 22.11 9.09
N GLU A 355 -1.04 22.87 8.63
CA GLU A 355 -1.89 23.68 9.50
C GLU A 355 -2.70 22.79 10.45
N GLU A 356 -3.33 21.73 9.96
CA GLU A 356 -4.07 20.78 10.79
C GLU A 356 -3.16 20.04 11.78
N CYS A 357 -1.95 19.64 11.37
CA CYS A 357 -0.96 19.04 12.27
C CYS A 357 -0.62 19.99 13.43
N SER A 358 -0.41 21.27 13.12
CA SER A 358 -0.08 22.29 14.13
C SER A 358 -1.22 22.45 15.14
N LYS A 359 -2.49 22.41 14.70
CA LYS A 359 -3.66 22.49 15.57
C LYS A 359 -3.75 21.32 16.55
N VAL A 360 -3.26 20.14 16.17
CA VAL A 360 -3.27 18.94 17.02
C VAL A 360 -1.94 18.71 17.74
N GLY A 361 -1.02 19.69 17.76
CA GLY A 361 0.26 19.58 18.50
C GLY A 361 1.26 18.62 17.83
N CYS A 362 1.26 18.58 16.51
CA CYS A 362 2.24 17.87 15.70
C CYS A 362 2.96 18.85 14.78
N VAL A 363 4.20 18.51 14.41
CA VAL A 363 4.95 19.20 13.36
C VAL A 363 5.09 18.26 12.17
N ALA A 364 4.82 18.77 10.97
CA ALA A 364 4.97 18.05 9.71
C ALA A 364 6.06 18.73 8.85
N GLY A 365 7.27 18.16 8.88
CA GLY A 365 8.43 18.64 8.12
C GLY A 365 8.51 17.95 6.75
N GLU A 366 8.88 18.68 5.70
CA GLU A 366 9.17 18.05 4.40
C GLU A 366 10.45 17.22 4.48
N VAL A 367 10.41 16.02 3.93
CA VAL A 367 11.59 15.17 3.75
C VAL A 367 12.22 15.52 2.41
N GLU A 368 13.51 15.90 2.43
CA GLU A 368 14.29 16.02 1.21
C GLU A 368 14.50 14.62 0.62
N PHE A 369 13.99 14.40 -0.59
CA PHE A 369 14.09 13.13 -1.29
C PHE A 369 14.19 13.36 -2.81
N GLU A 370 15.30 12.91 -3.40
CA GLU A 370 15.58 13.09 -4.84
C GLU A 370 14.73 12.18 -5.74
N GLY A 371 14.08 11.16 -5.18
CA GLY A 371 13.27 10.19 -5.92
C GLY A 371 11.84 10.63 -6.23
N LEU A 372 11.46 11.87 -5.88
CA LEU A 372 10.18 12.44 -6.26
C LEU A 372 10.23 12.87 -7.72
N GLU A 373 9.38 12.27 -8.55
CA GLU A 373 9.34 12.60 -9.97
C GLU A 373 8.82 14.03 -10.19
N MET A 374 9.39 14.71 -11.18
CA MET A 374 9.06 16.10 -11.52
C MET A 374 7.95 16.21 -12.57
N GLY A 375 7.39 15.09 -13.03
CA GLY A 375 6.27 15.04 -13.97
C GLY A 375 4.91 15.19 -13.27
N GLY A 376 3.96 15.88 -13.89
CA GLY A 376 2.62 16.06 -13.34
C GLY A 376 2.53 17.00 -12.15
N VAL A 377 1.56 16.75 -11.26
CA VAL A 377 1.38 17.52 -10.02
C VAL A 377 2.51 17.19 -9.05
N ARG A 378 3.25 18.21 -8.59
CA ARG A 378 4.36 18.02 -7.65
C ARG A 378 3.91 17.28 -6.39
N ARG A 379 4.68 16.29 -5.96
CA ARG A 379 4.46 15.49 -4.75
C ARG A 379 5.42 15.90 -3.64
N ALA A 380 5.11 15.48 -2.41
CA ALA A 380 5.94 15.70 -1.24
C ALA A 380 5.78 14.54 -0.26
N ILE A 381 6.84 14.24 0.50
CA ILE A 381 6.78 13.33 1.64
C ILE A 381 7.01 14.17 2.89
N LEU A 382 6.11 14.06 3.87
CA LEU A 382 6.24 14.74 5.15
C LEU A 382 6.55 13.75 6.27
N GLU A 383 7.50 14.10 7.12
CA GLU A 383 7.72 13.43 8.39
C GLU A 383 6.95 14.17 9.49
N VAL A 384 6.10 13.44 10.21
CA VAL A 384 5.28 13.99 11.29
C VAL A 384 5.74 13.46 12.64
N GLN A 385 5.90 14.36 13.60
CA GLN A 385 6.26 14.06 14.98
C GLN A 385 5.38 14.86 15.95
N VAL A 386 5.14 14.30 17.15
CA VAL A 386 4.43 14.97 18.25
C VAL A 386 5.37 15.99 18.91
N CYS A 387 4.85 17.19 19.21
CA CYS A 387 5.60 18.26 19.88
C CYS A 387 5.69 18.09 21.40
#